data_AF-A0A6I3LAW7-F1
#
_entry.id   AF-A0A6I3LAW7-F1
#
_cell.length_a   1.000
_cell.length_b   1.000
_cell.length_c   1.000
_cell.angle_alpha   90.00
_cell.angle_beta   90.00
_cell.angle_gamma   90.00
#
_symmetry.space_group_name_H-M   'P 1'
#
loop_
_entity.id
_entity.type
_entity.pdbx_description
1 polymer ?
#
loop_
_entity_poly.entity_id
_entity_poly.type
_entity_poly.pdbx_seq_one_letter_code
_entity_poly.pdbx_strand_id
1 'polypeptide(L)' 'MMFILSLILFVGGLALFAVAFMATSFQAVIFTAGILAVCLAMALPMMKSAK' A
#
# COMPACT_ATOMS: atom_id res chain seq x y z
N MET A 1 1.38 -5.99 -16.68
CA MET A 1 2.17 -4.98 -15.94
C MET A 1 1.45 -4.42 -14.71
N MET A 2 0.23 -3.87 -14.81
CA MET A 2 -0.48 -3.25 -13.66
C MET A 2 -0.82 -4.21 -12.51
N PHE A 3 -1.06 -5.49 -12.81
CA PHE A 3 -1.25 -6.51 -11.77
C PHE A 3 -0.02 -6.69 -10.87
N ILE A 4 1.17 -6.80 -11.46
CA ILE A 4 2.44 -6.93 -10.72
C ILE A 4 2.69 -5.66 -9.88
N LEU A 5 2.44 -4.49 -10.45
CA LEU A 5 2.53 -3.21 -9.73
C LEU A 5 1.58 -3.17 -8.53
N SER A 6 0.35 -3.64 -8.70
CA SER A 6 -0.65 -3.72 -7.63
C SER A 6 -0.23 -4.71 -6.54
N LEU A 7 0.34 -5.87 -6.91
CA LEU A 7 0.88 -6.82 -5.95
C LEU A 7 2.06 -6.24 -5.14
N ILE A 8 2.98 -5.55 -5.80
CA ILE A 8 4.10 -4.89 -5.12
C ILE A 8 3.59 -3.83 -4.15
N LEU A 9 2.62 -3.00 -4.56
CA LEU A 9 2.03 -1.98 -3.70
C LEU A 9 1.28 -2.58 -2.51
N PHE A 10 0.58 -3.70 -2.72
CA PHE A 10 -0.12 -4.42 -1.66
C PHE A 10 0.84 -5.01 -0.63
N VAL A 11 1.83 -5.77 -1.09
CA VAL A 11 2.86 -6.38 -0.21
C VAL A 11 3.68 -5.29 0.48
N GLY A 12 4.02 -4.21 -0.24
CA GLY A 12 4.67 -3.04 0.32
C GLY A 12 3.84 -2.38 1.42
N GLY A 13 2.54 -2.20 1.20
CA GLY A 13 1.62 -1.67 2.21
C GLY A 13 1.55 -2.54 3.47
N LEU A 14 1.51 -3.87 3.31
CA LEU A 14 1.57 -4.81 4.44
C LEU A 14 2.89 -4.71 5.21
N ALA A 15 4.01 -4.58 4.51
CA ALA A 15 5.32 -4.38 5.12
C ALA A 15 5.40 -3.05 5.89
N LEU A 16 4.81 -1.97 5.35
CA LEU A 16 4.71 -0.67 6.02
C LEU A 16 3.95 -0.76 7.36
N PHE A 17 2.92 -1.61 7.46
CA PHE A 17 2.26 -1.86 8.75
C PHE A 17 3.19 -2.50 9.76
N ALA A 18 3.96 -3.51 9.37
CA ALA A 18 4.94 -4.13 10.26
C ALA A 18 6.00 -3.10 10.72
N VAL A 19 6.51 -2.28 9.79
CA VAL A 19 7.47 -1.21 10.10
C VAL A 19 6.86 -0.18 11.05
N ALA A 20 5.58 0.17 10.92
CA ALA A 20 4.91 1.11 11.82
C ALA A 20 4.94 0.64 13.28
N PHE A 21 4.83 -0.67 13.54
CA PHE A 21 4.91 -1.22 14.90
C PHE A 21 6.33 -1.31 15.46
N MET A 22 7.36 -1.23 14.61
CA MET A 22 8.76 -1.22 15.03
C MET A 22 9.36 0.19 15.06
N ALA A 23 8.66 1.18 14.50
CA ALA A 23 9.13 2.55 14.41
C ALA A 23 9.03 3.25 15.78
N THR A 24 10.13 3.86 16.21
CA THR A 24 10.21 4.65 17.45
C THR A 24 9.67 6.08 17.29
N SER A 25 9.42 6.51 16.06
CA SER A 25 8.86 7.83 15.72
C SER A 25 8.03 7.75 14.43
N PHE A 26 7.10 8.70 14.23
CA PHE A 26 6.22 8.78 13.05
C PHE A 26 5.34 7.54 12.76
N GLN A 27 5.10 6.69 13.75
CA GLN A 27 4.26 5.48 13.63
C GLN A 27 2.93 5.75 12.91
N ALA A 28 2.21 6.82 13.29
CA ALA A 28 0.94 7.18 12.68
C ALA A 28 1.05 7.50 11.18
N VAL A 29 2.14 8.15 10.76
CA VAL A 29 2.39 8.50 9.35
C VAL A 29 2.71 7.24 8.55
N ILE A 30 3.58 6.37 9.08
CA ILE A 30 3.97 5.10 8.44
C ILE A 30 2.75 4.18 8.30
N PHE A 31 1.92 4.10 9.34
CA PHE A 31 0.68 3.33 9.31
C PHE A 31 -0.29 3.87 8.27
N THR A 32 -0.50 5.19 8.22
CA THR A 32 -1.36 5.83 7.22
C THR A 32 -0.86 5.59 5.80
N ALA A 33 0.46 5.66 5.57
CA ALA A 33 1.06 5.36 4.28
C ALA A 33 0.83 3.89 3.86
N GLY A 34 0.87 2.94 4.80
CA GLY A 34 0.49 1.54 4.55
C GLY A 34 -0.96 1.39 4.08
N ILE A 35 -1.91 2.10 4.72
CA ILE A 35 -3.32 2.11 4.29
C ILE A 35 -3.43 2.65 2.86
N LEU A 36 -2.84 3.81 2.60
CA LEU A 36 -2.87 4.44 1.28
C LEU A 36 -2.30 3.52 0.20
N ALA A 37 -1.20 2.82 0.49
CA ALA A 37 -0.60 1.86 -0.43
C ALA A 37 -1.55 0.69 -0.74
N VAL A 38 -2.20 0.11 0.27
CA VAL A 38 -3.18 -0.97 0.04
C VAL A 38 -4.40 -0.47 -0.76
N CYS A 39 -4.92 0.72 -0.46
CA CYS A 39 -6.02 1.32 -1.21
C CYS A 39 -5.64 1.54 -2.69
N LEU A 40 -4.44 2.07 -2.94
CA LEU A 40 -3.93 2.27 -4.30
C LEU A 40 -3.72 0.94 -5.04
N ALA A 41 -3.25 -0.11 -4.36
CA ALA A 41 -3.13 -1.44 -4.92
C ALA A 41 -4.46 -1.97 -5.48
N MET A 42 -5.57 -1.69 -4.80
CA MET A 42 -6.91 -2.11 -5.25
C MET A 42 -7.47 -1.19 -6.34
N ALA A 43 -7.22 0.12 -6.26
CA ALA A 43 -7.74 1.09 -7.22
C ALA A 43 -7.08 0.99 -8.61
N LEU A 44 -5.78 0.72 -8.69
CA LEU A 44 -5.02 0.67 -9.95
C LEU A 44 -5.57 -0.31 -11.01
N PRO A 45 -5.89 -1.58 -10.70
CA PRO A 45 -6.47 -2.50 -11.68
C PRO A 45 -7.90 -2.11 -12.07
N MET A 46 -8.68 -1.56 -11.13
CA MET A 46 -10.05 -1.11 -11.38
C MET A 46 -10.11 0.07 -12.35
N MET A 47 -9.21 1.06 -12.20
CA MET A 47 -9.14 2.22 -13.09
C MET A 47 -8.78 1.84 -14.54
N LYS A 48 -8.10 0.70 -14.76
CA LYS A 48 -7.83 0.23 -16.13
C LYS A 48 -9.05 -0.39 -16.80
N SER A 49 -9.90 -1.05 -16.01
CA SER A 49 -11.07 -1.77 -16.52
C SER A 49 -12.27 -0.86 -16.78
N ALA A 50 -12.24 0.38 -16.29
CA ALA A 50 -13.27 1.39 -16.50
C ALA A 50 -13.09 2.20 -17.81
N LYS A 51 -12.09 1.85 -18.63
CA LYS A 51 -11.91 2.34 -20.01
C LYS A 51 -12.12 1.19 -20.98
#